data_AF-A0A8D9VU42-F1
#
_entry.id   AF-A0A8D9VU42-F1
#
_cell.length_a   1.000
_cell.length_b   1.000
_cell.length_c   1.000
_cell.angle_alpha   90.00
_cell.angle_beta   90.00
_cell.angle_gamma   90.00
#
_symmetry.space_group_name_H-M   'P 1'
#
loop_
_entity.id
_entity.type
_entity.pdbx_description
1 polymer ?
#
loop_
_entity_poly.entity_id
_entity_poly.type
_entity_poly.pdbx_seq_one_letter_code
_entity_poly.pdbx_strand_id
1 'polypeptide(L)'
;MDFLIRLFLFRPIKEGNTMAANFLKSLFGEEDIDEQDGLYETSEQVSTPANTSNKVVSINSGRLNQMSQISLYEPRLYADVKQIASQLLEGHAVIVNFTQMDTNVAARLVDFLNGTVFAIDGEMKRIGKEIFLCTPKNYEISGSLTSNLKNDGDKF
;
A
#
# COMPACT_ATOMS: atom_id res chain seq x y z
N MET A 1 -8.98 -26.26 8.27
CA MET A 1 -9.08 -24.79 8.19
C MET A 1 -8.87 -24.29 6.75
N ASP A 2 -8.50 -25.18 5.81
CA ASP A 2 -8.22 -24.91 4.39
C ASP A 2 -9.41 -24.63 3.44
N PHE A 3 -10.65 -24.61 3.93
CA PHE A 3 -11.81 -24.47 3.04
C PHE A 3 -12.27 -23.01 2.81
N LEU A 4 -11.87 -22.08 3.68
CA LEU A 4 -12.34 -20.68 3.61
C LEU A 4 -11.46 -19.75 2.77
N ILE A 5 -10.22 -20.12 2.47
CA ILE A 5 -9.34 -19.32 1.60
C ILE A 5 -9.69 -19.51 0.12
N ARG A 6 -10.26 -20.67 -0.24
CA ARG A 6 -10.56 -21.01 -1.64
C ARG A 6 -11.83 -20.35 -2.19
N LEU A 7 -12.67 -19.73 -1.34
CA LEU A 7 -13.90 -19.08 -1.77
C LEU A 7 -13.70 -17.63 -2.26
N PHE A 8 -12.56 -17.01 -1.94
CA PHE A 8 -12.28 -15.61 -2.33
C PHE A 8 -11.33 -15.45 -3.52
N LEU A 9 -10.60 -16.48 -3.93
CA LEU A 9 -9.54 -16.37 -4.96
C LEU A 9 -9.89 -16.87 -6.37
N PHE A 10 -11.13 -17.33 -6.62
CA PHE A 10 -11.52 -17.82 -7.94
C PHE A 10 -12.88 -17.28 -8.40
N ARG A 11 -12.99 -15.94 -8.54
CA ARG A 11 -14.02 -15.37 -9.44
C ARG A 11 -13.37 -15.11 -10.80
N PRO A 12 -13.80 -15.79 -11.88
CA PRO A 12 -13.39 -15.44 -13.23
C PRO A 12 -13.97 -14.07 -13.61
N ILE A 13 -13.09 -13.14 -14.00
CA ILE A 13 -13.49 -11.85 -14.58
C ILE A 13 -13.71 -12.10 -16.07
N LYS A 14 -14.97 -12.19 -16.49
CA LYS A 14 -15.36 -12.14 -17.91
C LYS A 14 -15.87 -10.74 -18.24
N GLU A 15 -15.21 -10.14 -19.24
CA GLU A 15 -15.63 -9.14 -20.23
C GLU A 15 -16.83 -8.23 -19.93
N GLY A 16 -16.61 -6.92 -20.05
CA GLY A 16 -17.72 -5.97 -20.24
C GLY A 16 -17.41 -4.51 -19.91
N ASN A 17 -16.66 -3.83 -20.79
CA ASN A 17 -16.61 -2.37 -20.87
C ASN A 17 -18.03 -1.79 -21.09
N THR A 18 -18.73 -1.32 -20.05
CA THR A 18 -19.85 -0.33 -20.24
C THR A 18 -20.38 0.35 -18.97
N MET A 19 -20.05 -0.08 -17.75
CA MET A 19 -20.68 0.53 -16.55
C MET A 19 -19.97 1.79 -16.01
N ALA A 20 -18.67 1.96 -16.26
CA ALA A 20 -17.94 3.15 -15.79
C ALA A 20 -18.33 4.44 -16.54
N ALA A 21 -18.78 4.34 -17.79
CA ALA A 21 -19.21 5.48 -18.60
C ALA A 21 -20.52 6.12 -18.09
N ASN A 22 -21.45 5.30 -17.61
CA ASN A 22 -22.72 5.79 -17.06
C ASN A 22 -22.57 6.44 -15.68
N PHE A 23 -21.52 6.08 -14.94
CA PHE A 23 -21.20 6.71 -13.65
C PHE A 23 -20.62 8.12 -13.82
N LEU A 24 -19.74 8.33 -14.81
CA LEU A 24 -19.16 9.65 -15.11
C LEU A 24 -20.20 10.63 -15.67
N LYS A 25 -21.17 10.16 -16.48
CA LYS A 25 -22.25 11.02 -17.00
C LYS A 25 -23.18 11.55 -15.89
N SER A 26 -23.26 10.89 -14.74
CA SER A 26 -24.03 11.37 -13.58
C SER A 26 -23.24 12.35 -12.69
N LEU A 27 -21.92 12.47 -12.88
CA LEU A 27 -21.05 13.38 -12.11
C LEU A 27 -20.77 14.70 -12.82
N PHE A 28 -20.78 14.71 -14.16
CA PHE A 28 -20.68 15.92 -14.96
C PHE A 28 -22.07 16.30 -15.44
N GLY A 29 -22.72 17.13 -14.62
CA GLY A 29 -24.07 17.62 -14.84
C GLY A 29 -24.25 18.28 -16.21
N GLU A 30 -25.45 18.05 -16.73
CA GLU A 30 -26.13 18.76 -17.80
C GLU A 30 -26.12 20.27 -17.54
N GLU A 31 -25.50 21.06 -18.42
CA GLU A 31 -25.82 22.48 -18.58
C GLU A 31 -26.21 22.70 -20.05
N ASP A 32 -27.43 23.19 -20.21
CA ASP A 32 -28.15 23.41 -21.45
C ASP A 32 -27.46 24.45 -22.35
N ILE A 33 -27.49 24.18 -23.66
CA ILE A 33 -27.05 25.09 -24.72
C ILE A 33 -28.22 26.02 -25.01
N ASP A 34 -28.06 27.31 -24.74
CA ASP A 34 -28.93 28.36 -25.30
C ASP A 34 -28.18 29.12 -26.41
N GLU A 35 -28.72 29.04 -27.62
CA GLU A 35 -28.28 29.71 -28.84
C GLU A 35 -28.73 31.20 -28.86
N GLN A 36 -27.82 32.14 -29.15
CA GLN A 36 -28.20 33.42 -29.76
C GLN A 36 -27.04 34.14 -30.50
N ASP A 37 -27.41 34.72 -31.65
CA ASP A 37 -26.63 35.33 -32.75
C ASP A 37 -25.60 36.43 -32.41
N GLY A 38 -24.57 36.56 -33.27
CA GLY A 38 -24.06 37.90 -33.67
C GLY A 38 -22.56 38.10 -33.97
N LEU A 39 -22.22 38.09 -35.27
CA LEU A 39 -21.27 38.98 -35.99
C LEU A 39 -19.73 38.81 -35.86
N TYR A 40 -19.06 39.15 -36.97
CA TYR A 40 -17.73 38.78 -37.48
C TYR A 40 -16.56 39.63 -36.96
N GLU A 41 -15.34 39.07 -36.93
CA GLU A 41 -14.21 39.63 -37.69
C GLU A 41 -13.03 38.66 -37.90
N THR A 42 -12.60 38.61 -39.16
CA THR A 42 -11.38 37.98 -39.68
C THR A 42 -10.14 38.75 -39.23
N SER A 43 -9.09 38.06 -38.79
CA SER A 43 -7.72 38.49 -39.07
C SER A 43 -6.75 37.30 -39.13
N GLU A 44 -6.10 37.17 -40.28
CA GLU A 44 -4.97 36.28 -40.54
C GLU A 44 -3.72 36.83 -39.83
N GLN A 45 -2.95 35.97 -39.14
CA GLN A 45 -1.57 36.26 -38.74
C GLN A 45 -0.69 35.00 -38.88
N VAL A 46 -0.20 34.86 -40.11
CA VAL A 46 1.14 34.45 -40.57
C VAL A 46 2.18 33.97 -39.52
N SER A 47 2.67 32.74 -39.72
CA SER A 47 4.05 32.20 -39.55
C SER A 47 4.99 32.63 -38.41
N THR A 48 5.59 31.64 -37.72
CA THR A 48 7.04 31.34 -37.78
C THR A 48 7.35 29.94 -37.20
N PRO A 49 8.18 29.11 -37.84
CA PRO A 49 8.69 27.86 -37.27
C PRO A 49 10.10 28.02 -36.68
N ALA A 50 10.40 27.11 -35.74
CA ALA A 50 11.73 26.68 -35.29
C ALA A 50 12.56 27.66 -34.44
N ASN A 51 12.49 27.46 -33.11
CA ASN A 51 13.62 27.76 -32.23
C ASN A 51 14.29 26.43 -31.82
N THR A 52 15.43 26.19 -32.45
CA THR A 52 16.26 24.99 -32.35
C THR A 52 17.12 25.06 -31.07
N SER A 53 17.05 23.97 -30.30
CA SER A 53 18.11 23.43 -29.43
C SER A 53 18.79 24.37 -28.42
N ASN A 54 18.34 24.29 -27.16
CA ASN A 54 19.08 23.55 -26.13
C ASN A 54 18.32 23.62 -24.80
N LYS A 55 17.29 22.78 -24.68
CA LYS A 55 16.70 22.47 -23.38
C LYS A 55 17.56 21.40 -22.72
N VAL A 56 18.63 21.84 -22.05
CA VAL A 56 19.35 21.02 -21.07
C VAL A 56 18.38 20.74 -19.92
N VAL A 57 17.68 19.62 -19.99
CA VAL A 57 17.00 19.06 -18.82
C VAL A 57 18.07 18.45 -17.94
N SER A 58 18.15 18.88 -16.67
CA SER A 58 18.99 18.23 -15.69
C SER A 58 18.65 16.74 -15.66
N ILE A 59 19.60 15.91 -16.10
CA ILE A 59 19.61 14.48 -15.80
C ILE A 59 19.97 14.40 -14.31
N ASN A 60 19.04 14.77 -13.44
CA ASN A 60 19.14 14.35 -12.06
C ASN A 60 18.71 12.89 -12.01
N SER A 61 19.59 12.05 -12.55
CA SER A 61 20.00 10.78 -11.95
C SER A 61 18.90 10.06 -11.18
N GLY A 62 17.82 9.71 -11.89
CA GLY A 62 17.17 8.40 -12.00
C GLY A 62 17.26 7.36 -10.87
N ARG A 63 17.47 7.74 -9.61
CA ARG A 63 17.32 6.95 -8.39
C ARG A 63 17.11 7.94 -7.24
N LEU A 64 15.92 8.55 -7.18
CA LEU A 64 15.44 9.03 -5.88
C LEU A 64 15.53 7.80 -4.97
N ASN A 65 16.51 7.86 -4.09
CA ASN A 65 16.81 6.91 -3.05
C ASN A 65 15.48 6.52 -2.40
N GLN A 66 14.86 5.41 -2.82
CA GLN A 66 13.74 4.81 -2.11
C GLN A 66 14.36 4.28 -0.83
N MET A 67 14.56 5.19 0.13
CA MET A 67 15.09 4.87 1.43
C MET A 67 14.10 3.89 2.04
N SER A 68 14.52 2.63 2.17
CA SER A 68 13.75 1.58 2.81
C SER A 68 13.56 1.96 4.28
N GLN A 69 12.47 2.69 4.56
CA GLN A 69 12.12 3.16 5.89
C GLN A 69 11.34 2.06 6.61
N ILE A 70 11.75 1.78 7.85
CA ILE A 70 11.06 0.88 8.75
C ILE A 70 10.31 1.73 9.78
N SER A 71 8.99 1.54 9.86
CA SER A 71 8.13 2.28 10.81
C SER A 71 7.92 1.48 12.09
N LEU A 72 7.96 2.14 13.25
CA LEU A 72 7.78 1.51 14.56
C LEU A 72 6.41 1.85 15.14
N TYR A 73 5.68 0.85 15.64
CA TYR A 73 4.34 0.99 16.20
C TYR A 73 4.20 0.32 17.56
N GLU A 74 3.52 1.00 18.49
CA GLU A 74 3.11 0.49 19.80
C GLU A 74 1.58 0.58 19.90
N PRO A 75 0.84 -0.35 19.27
CA PRO A 75 -0.62 -0.33 19.23
C PRO A 75 -1.21 -0.47 20.64
N ARG A 76 -2.31 0.25 20.87
CA ARG A 76 -3.15 0.16 22.08
C ARG A 76 -4.57 -0.27 21.77
N LEU A 77 -4.97 -0.18 20.50
CA LEU A 77 -6.31 -0.46 20.02
C LEU A 77 -6.26 -1.29 18.74
N TYR A 78 -7.34 -1.99 18.42
CA TYR A 78 -7.46 -2.76 17.18
C TYR A 78 -7.33 -1.88 15.91
N ALA A 79 -7.76 -0.61 16.00
CA ALA A 79 -7.69 0.33 14.89
C ALA A 79 -6.24 0.60 14.44
N ASP A 80 -5.29 0.66 15.39
CA ASP A 80 -3.88 0.89 15.09
C ASP A 80 -3.32 -0.23 14.19
N VAL A 81 -3.71 -1.47 14.47
CA VAL A 81 -3.25 -2.63 13.69
C VAL A 81 -3.79 -2.62 12.27
N LYS A 82 -4.99 -2.09 12.04
CA LYS A 82 -5.48 -1.88 10.67
C LYS A 82 -4.61 -0.89 9.90
N GLN A 83 -4.17 0.18 10.55
CA GLN A 83 -3.26 1.15 9.94
C GLN A 83 -1.90 0.51 9.62
N ILE A 84 -1.37 -0.30 10.53
CA ILE A 84 -0.13 -1.07 10.32
C ILE A 84 -0.28 -2.01 9.11
N ALA A 85 -1.43 -2.68 8.97
CA ALA A 85 -1.72 -3.52 7.81
C ALA A 85 -1.70 -2.69 6.52
N SER A 86 -2.34 -1.52 6.47
CA SER A 86 -2.28 -0.64 5.30
C SER A 86 -0.85 -0.24 4.92
N GLN A 87 0.00 0.08 5.90
CA GLN A 87 1.41 0.40 5.66
C GLN A 87 2.19 -0.77 5.05
N LEU A 88 1.92 -2.00 5.50
CA LEU A 88 2.49 -3.21 4.91
C LEU A 88 2.05 -3.38 3.44
N LEU A 89 0.78 -3.10 3.14
CA LEU A 89 0.26 -3.14 1.76
C LEU A 89 0.89 -2.07 0.86
N GLU A 90 1.25 -0.91 1.41
CA GLU A 90 1.97 0.16 0.71
C GLU A 90 3.44 -0.19 0.42
N GLY A 91 3.96 -1.29 0.97
CA GLY A 91 5.34 -1.74 0.79
C GLY A 91 6.32 -1.18 1.82
N HIS A 92 5.83 -0.67 2.94
CA HIS A 92 6.63 -0.21 4.07
C HIS A 92 6.81 -1.34 5.09
N ALA A 93 8.05 -1.58 5.55
CA ALA A 93 8.31 -2.51 6.63
C ALA A 93 7.94 -1.89 7.98
N VAL A 94 7.48 -2.71 8.92
CA VAL A 94 7.01 -2.24 10.21
C VAL A 94 7.49 -3.14 11.35
N ILE A 95 7.82 -2.53 12.48
CA ILE A 95 8.06 -3.22 13.74
C ILE A 95 6.90 -2.88 14.68
N VAL A 96 6.31 -3.91 15.29
CA VAL A 96 5.12 -3.79 16.12
C VAL A 96 5.41 -4.32 17.51
N ASN A 97 5.15 -3.51 18.54
CA ASN A 97 5.28 -3.87 19.94
C ASN A 97 3.90 -4.01 20.61
N PHE A 98 3.52 -5.24 20.97
CA PHE A 98 2.24 -5.55 21.61
C PHE A 98 2.28 -5.55 23.15
N THR A 99 3.35 -5.08 23.79
CA THR A 99 3.49 -5.08 25.27
C THR A 99 2.34 -4.35 25.99
N GLN A 100 1.68 -3.40 25.32
CA GLN A 100 0.55 -2.63 25.88
C GLN A 100 -0.83 -3.26 25.64
N MET A 101 -0.87 -4.42 24.99
CA MET A 101 -2.10 -5.11 24.63
C MET A 101 -2.31 -6.33 25.51
N ASP A 102 -3.57 -6.66 25.80
CA ASP A 102 -3.89 -7.93 26.45
C ASP A 102 -3.39 -9.11 25.62
N THR A 103 -2.79 -10.10 26.26
CA THR A 103 -2.21 -11.29 25.60
C THR A 103 -3.18 -12.00 24.65
N ASN A 104 -4.46 -12.10 25.02
CA ASN A 104 -5.51 -12.68 24.18
C ASN A 104 -5.80 -11.85 22.92
N VAL A 105 -5.78 -10.53 23.04
CA VAL A 105 -6.02 -9.61 21.93
C VAL A 105 -4.80 -9.55 21.03
N ALA A 106 -3.61 -9.46 21.62
CA ALA A 106 -2.33 -9.49 20.92
C ALA A 106 -2.18 -10.74 20.04
N ALA A 107 -2.51 -11.93 20.56
CA ALA A 107 -2.46 -13.17 19.78
C ALA A 107 -3.33 -13.11 18.51
N ARG A 108 -4.58 -12.64 18.64
CA ARG A 108 -5.50 -12.48 17.49
C ARG A 108 -5.02 -11.44 16.49
N LEU A 109 -4.38 -10.37 16.97
CA LEU A 109 -3.80 -9.33 16.12
C LEU A 109 -2.56 -9.80 15.38
N VAL A 110 -1.72 -10.61 16.02
CA VAL A 110 -0.58 -11.26 15.38
C VAL A 110 -1.06 -12.19 14.27
N ASP A 111 -2.08 -13.00 14.50
CA ASP A 111 -2.68 -13.86 13.46
C ASP A 111 -3.22 -13.04 12.28
N PHE A 112 -3.87 -11.91 12.57
CA PHE A 112 -4.38 -10.99 11.55
C PHE A 112 -3.26 -10.38 10.70
N LEU A 113 -2.19 -9.89 11.34
CA LEU A 113 -1.03 -9.35 10.64
C LEU A 113 -0.31 -10.46 9.85
N ASN A 114 -0.20 -11.67 10.39
CA ASN A 114 0.39 -12.80 9.68
C ASN A 114 -0.41 -13.14 8.41
N GLY A 115 -1.74 -13.10 8.46
CA GLY A 115 -2.60 -13.22 7.28
C GLY A 115 -2.38 -12.10 6.26
N THR A 116 -2.16 -10.87 6.73
CA THR A 116 -1.89 -9.71 5.87
C THR A 116 -0.54 -9.85 5.18
N VAL A 117 0.50 -10.19 5.93
CA VAL A 117 1.86 -10.39 5.43
C VAL A 117 1.91 -11.54 4.42
N PHE A 118 1.22 -12.64 4.72
CA PHE A 118 1.10 -13.76 3.80
C PHE A 118 0.43 -13.36 2.47
N ALA A 119 -0.60 -12.50 2.51
CA ALA A 119 -1.30 -12.04 1.31
C ALA A 119 -0.43 -11.17 0.38
N ILE A 120 0.61 -10.52 0.91
CA ILE A 120 1.53 -9.66 0.15
C ILE A 120 2.87 -10.34 -0.19
N ASP A 121 2.99 -11.65 0.06
CA ASP A 121 4.23 -12.42 -0.08
C ASP A 121 5.37 -11.81 0.78
N GLY A 122 5.01 -11.36 1.99
CA GLY A 122 5.95 -10.83 2.96
C GLY A 122 6.42 -11.88 3.97
N GLU A 123 7.25 -11.45 4.90
CA GLU A 123 7.72 -12.25 6.04
C GLU A 123 7.37 -11.57 7.36
N MET A 124 6.96 -12.37 8.36
CA MET A 124 6.79 -11.91 9.73
C MET A 124 7.77 -12.67 10.63
N LYS A 125 8.55 -11.92 11.41
CA LYS A 125 9.58 -12.46 12.31
C LYS A 125 9.40 -11.95 13.72
N ARG A 126 9.36 -12.87 14.68
CA ARG A 126 9.38 -12.51 16.11
C ARG A 126 10.81 -12.12 16.51
N ILE A 127 10.98 -10.89 16.99
CA ILE A 127 12.29 -10.36 17.38
C ILE A 127 12.41 -10.11 18.89
N GLY A 128 11.31 -10.26 19.64
CA GLY A 128 11.26 -10.18 21.10
C GLY A 128 10.04 -10.91 21.67
N LYS A 129 9.77 -10.73 22.98
CA LYS A 129 8.63 -11.40 23.63
C LYS A 129 7.30 -11.01 22.97
N GLU A 130 7.07 -9.72 22.80
CA GLU A 130 5.83 -9.15 22.22
C GLU A 130 6.16 -8.20 21.06
N ILE A 131 7.34 -8.36 20.45
CA ILE A 131 7.83 -7.50 19.38
C ILE A 131 8.00 -8.33 18.10
N PHE A 132 7.40 -7.85 17.02
CA PHE A 132 7.37 -8.51 15.71
C PHE A 132 7.85 -7.54 14.63
N LEU A 133 8.70 -8.03 13.75
CA LEU A 133 9.09 -7.38 12.50
C LEU A 133 8.21 -7.96 11.39
N CYS A 134 7.56 -7.10 10.63
CA CYS A 134 6.77 -7.47 9.46
C CYS A 134 7.38 -6.75 8.24
N THR A 135 7.74 -7.53 7.24
CA THR A 135 8.45 -7.05 6.04
C THR A 135 7.68 -7.44 4.79
N PRO A 136 7.41 -6.50 3.87
CA PRO A 136 6.92 -6.82 2.54
C PRO A 136 8.02 -7.49 1.69
N LYS A 137 7.64 -8.07 0.55
CA LYS A 137 8.51 -8.85 -0.37
C LYS A 137 9.81 -8.17 -0.84
N ASN A 138 9.90 -6.85 -0.70
CA ASN A 138 11.04 -6.03 -1.13
C ASN A 138 12.14 -5.91 -0.06
N TYR A 139 11.97 -6.51 1.12
CA TYR A 139 12.94 -6.48 2.20
C TYR A 139 13.62 -7.84 2.35
N GLU A 140 14.95 -7.84 2.47
CA GLU A 140 15.74 -9.02 2.79
C GLU A 140 16.16 -8.96 4.27
N ILE A 141 15.83 -10.00 5.04
CA ILE A 141 16.22 -10.12 6.44
C ILE A 141 17.51 -10.94 6.52
N SER A 142 18.63 -10.27 6.77
CA SER A 142 19.90 -10.93 7.10
C SER A 142 19.99 -11.23 8.60
N GLY A 143 20.27 -12.49 8.96
CA GLY A 143 20.49 -12.94 10.34
C GLY A 143 19.31 -13.70 10.96
N SER A 144 19.61 -14.48 11.99
CA SER A 144 18.62 -15.26 12.74
C SER A 144 18.64 -14.86 14.21
N LEU A 145 17.50 -14.37 14.71
CA LEU A 145 17.26 -14.25 16.14
C LEU A 145 16.87 -15.64 16.64
N THR A 146 17.88 -16.46 16.93
CA THR A 146 17.66 -17.72 17.65
C THR A 146 17.13 -17.38 19.02
N SER A 147 15.82 -17.53 19.18
CA SER A 147 15.13 -17.42 20.46
C SER A 147 15.77 -18.38 21.45
N ASN A 148 16.71 -17.91 22.25
CA ASN A 148 17.19 -18.61 23.45
C ASN A 148 16.13 -18.53 24.55
N LEU A 149 14.89 -18.93 24.26
CA LEU A 149 13.90 -19.28 25.27
C LEU A 149 14.04 -20.77 25.61
N LYS A 150 15.25 -21.20 26.00
CA LYS A 150 15.37 -22.45 26.78
C LYS A 150 14.73 -22.15 28.12
N ASN A 151 13.62 -22.83 28.36
CA ASN A 151 12.94 -22.95 29.64
C ASN A 151 13.95 -23.10 30.78
N ASP A 152 14.04 -22.09 31.65
CA ASP A 152 14.62 -22.24 32.98
C ASP A 152 13.59 -22.97 33.83
N GLY A 153 13.51 -24.28 33.57
CA GLY A 153 12.59 -25.22 34.18
C GLY A 153 13.33 -26.52 34.41
N ASP A 154 14.31 -26.48 35.31
CA ASP A 154 14.79 -27.67 36.03
C ASP A 154 15.71 -27.25 37.18
N LYS A 155 15.21 -27.32 38.43
CA LYS A 155 15.99 -27.70 39.62
C LYS A 155 15.07 -28.26 40.72
N PHE A 156 15.03 -29.60 40.76
CA PHE A 156 14.81 -30.51 41.88
C PHE A 156 13.51 -30.42 42.70
#